data_AF-A0A9N9BKZ5-F1
#
_entry.id   AF-A0A9N9BKZ5-F1
#
_cell.length_a   1.000
_cell.length_b   1.000
_cell.length_c   1.000
_cell.angle_alpha   90.00
_cell.angle_beta   90.00
_cell.angle_gamma   90.00
#
_symmetry.space_group_name_H-M   'P 1'
#
loop_
_entity.id
_entity.type
_entity.pdbx_description
1 polymer ?
#
loop_
_entity_poly.entity_id
_entity_poly.type
_entity_poly.pdbx_seq_one_letter_code
_entity_poly.pdbx_strand_id
1 'polypeptide(L)'
;MTMFKGIRCLSHLSFRTMTTQAKESSILKWASDDGEFRRKSSNFRNHIKKDLNADFTSEKDRYHLFVSWACPWAHRTIIVRALKGLENVIGLSVVDYFLGEKGWSFTPPVEIPGSSEKAQHLSDIYFKANSHYEGSEIIRMLNDVFDDFIPEEKKGLTFYPENLRSQIDDINEWVYDTVNNGVYKCGFATTQAAYDKNITPLFNSLDKLEEILSKNKFLVGNILTEADIRLWTTIIRHKQINPTGIVPIRNGPGQKKLIALARALIRKSNLIIIDEAMASVDFKTDGLIQGIICQEFSDAILLCIAHRLRTVVDYDMILERSTLNLVAEPIRPSL
;
A
#
# COMPACT_ATOMS: atom_id res chain seq x y z
N MET A 1 41.66 -12.95 -17.96
CA MET A 1 41.20 -14.18 -17.29
C MET A 1 39.93 -13.82 -16.54
N THR A 2 38.71 -14.27 -16.86
CA THR A 2 38.28 -15.51 -17.55
C THR A 2 36.92 -15.29 -18.25
N MET A 3 36.90 -15.71 -19.53
CA MET A 3 35.88 -16.01 -20.56
C MET A 3 34.35 -16.04 -20.31
N PHE A 4 33.63 -15.61 -21.37
CA PHE A 4 32.22 -15.82 -21.74
C PHE A 4 31.77 -17.30 -21.77
N LYS A 5 30.44 -17.54 -21.63
CA LYS A 5 29.64 -18.38 -22.57
C LYS A 5 28.13 -18.25 -22.33
N GLY A 6 27.39 -17.89 -23.38
CA GLY A 6 25.94 -17.99 -23.43
C GLY A 6 25.46 -19.43 -23.64
N ILE A 7 24.19 -19.70 -23.30
CA ILE A 7 23.51 -20.95 -23.62
C ILE A 7 22.17 -20.62 -24.27
N ARG A 8 22.04 -21.10 -25.51
CA ARG A 8 20.80 -21.23 -26.28
C ARG A 8 20.30 -22.66 -26.05
N CYS A 9 19.01 -22.86 -25.81
CA CYS A 9 18.42 -24.21 -25.88
C CYS A 9 17.16 -24.18 -26.72
N LEU A 10 17.25 -24.75 -27.92
CA LEU A 10 16.14 -25.26 -28.70
C LEU A 10 16.19 -26.78 -28.58
N SER A 11 15.08 -27.42 -28.21
CA SER A 11 14.82 -28.78 -28.66
C SER A 11 13.31 -29.00 -28.80
N HIS A 12 12.94 -29.49 -29.98
CA HIS A 12 11.64 -30.04 -30.31
C HIS A 12 11.30 -31.21 -29.38
N LEU A 13 10.07 -31.25 -28.88
CA LEU A 13 9.41 -32.51 -28.50
C LEU A 13 7.93 -32.46 -28.89
N SER A 14 7.53 -33.59 -29.47
CA SER A 14 6.33 -33.89 -30.22
C SER A 14 5.02 -33.76 -29.42
N PHE A 15 3.94 -33.42 -30.13
CA PHE A 15 2.56 -33.58 -29.69
C PHE A 15 2.30 -35.03 -29.21
N ARG A 16 1.89 -35.17 -27.95
CA ARG A 16 1.08 -36.30 -27.49
C ARG A 16 -0.10 -35.78 -26.70
N THR A 17 -1.26 -35.91 -27.32
CA THR A 17 -2.57 -35.83 -26.69
C THR A 17 -2.64 -36.86 -25.57
N MET A 18 -2.73 -36.41 -24.32
CA MET A 18 -3.36 -37.18 -23.25
C MET A 18 -4.34 -36.30 -22.52
N THR A 19 -5.61 -36.61 -22.79
CA THR A 19 -6.81 -36.18 -22.09
C THR A 19 -6.76 -36.63 -20.63
N THR A 20 -6.57 -35.66 -19.73
CA THR A 20 -7.19 -35.63 -18.41
C THR A 20 -7.23 -34.18 -17.96
N GLN A 21 -8.35 -33.50 -18.21
CA GLN A 21 -8.64 -32.18 -17.62
C GLN A 21 -8.87 -32.36 -16.11
N ALA A 22 -7.80 -32.34 -15.34
CA ALA A 22 -7.88 -31.90 -13.95
C ALA A 22 -7.97 -30.37 -13.99
N LYS A 23 -9.04 -29.83 -13.40
CA LYS A 23 -9.34 -28.40 -13.34
C LYS A 23 -8.36 -27.74 -12.36
N GLU A 24 -7.16 -27.40 -12.79
CA GLU A 24 -6.19 -26.66 -11.97
C GLU A 24 -6.67 -25.21 -11.79
N SER A 25 -7.43 -24.95 -10.73
CA SER A 25 -7.62 -23.59 -10.24
C SER A 25 -6.38 -23.16 -9.47
N SER A 26 -5.35 -22.70 -10.19
CA SER A 26 -4.21 -22.03 -9.55
C SER A 26 -4.73 -20.81 -8.79
N ILE A 27 -4.35 -20.65 -7.52
CA ILE A 27 -4.60 -19.44 -6.72
C ILE A 27 -4.06 -18.17 -7.39
N LEU A 28 -3.19 -18.32 -8.40
CA LEU A 28 -2.58 -17.25 -9.17
C LEU A 28 -3.34 -16.88 -10.46
N LYS A 29 -4.42 -17.61 -10.81
CA LYS A 29 -5.25 -17.27 -11.98
C LYS A 29 -6.36 -16.28 -11.57
N TRP A 30 -6.08 -15.00 -11.76
CA TRP A 30 -6.96 -13.91 -11.33
C TRP A 30 -7.98 -13.45 -12.39
N ALA A 31 -7.70 -13.64 -13.67
CA ALA A 31 -8.59 -13.26 -14.77
C ALA A 31 -9.67 -14.32 -15.04
N SER A 32 -10.86 -13.86 -15.43
CA SER A 32 -11.93 -14.70 -15.98
C SER A 32 -11.62 -15.10 -17.43
N ASP A 33 -12.43 -15.98 -18.02
CA ASP A 33 -12.19 -16.49 -19.38
C ASP A 33 -12.31 -15.41 -20.48
N ASP A 34 -13.01 -14.31 -20.23
CA ASP A 34 -13.06 -13.12 -21.10
C ASP A 34 -11.86 -12.17 -20.94
N GLY A 35 -10.94 -12.53 -20.07
CA GLY A 35 -9.73 -11.79 -19.76
C GLY A 35 -9.90 -10.65 -18.76
N GLU A 36 -11.11 -10.43 -18.23
CA GLU A 36 -11.36 -9.43 -17.19
C GLU A 36 -11.13 -9.98 -15.78
N PHE A 37 -10.52 -9.14 -14.93
CA PHE A 37 -10.44 -9.40 -13.50
C PHE A 37 -11.73 -8.96 -12.80
N ARG A 38 -12.37 -9.90 -12.09
CA ARG A 38 -13.55 -9.64 -11.25
C ARG A 38 -13.26 -10.06 -9.82
N ARG A 39 -13.19 -9.08 -8.93
CA ARG A 39 -12.97 -9.32 -7.50
C ARG A 39 -14.21 -9.99 -6.90
N LYS A 40 -14.00 -11.13 -6.23
CA LYS A 40 -15.06 -11.77 -5.44
C LYS A 40 -15.29 -10.99 -4.14
N SER A 41 -16.54 -10.89 -3.71
CA SER A 41 -16.93 -10.24 -2.46
C SER A 41 -16.47 -11.04 -1.24
N SER A 42 -16.27 -10.35 -0.11
CA SER A 42 -16.03 -11.02 1.17
C SER A 42 -17.28 -11.76 1.65
N ASN A 43 -17.07 -12.95 2.20
CA ASN A 43 -18.14 -13.79 2.75
C ASN A 43 -18.38 -13.55 4.24
N PHE A 44 -17.44 -12.92 4.95
CA PHE A 44 -17.62 -12.52 6.34
C PHE A 44 -18.04 -11.06 6.41
N ARG A 45 -19.24 -10.82 6.93
CA ARG A 45 -19.88 -9.50 7.04
C ARG A 45 -20.46 -9.25 8.43
N ASN A 46 -19.97 -9.99 9.43
CA ASN A 46 -20.40 -9.81 10.82
C ASN A 46 -19.80 -8.50 11.35
N HIS A 47 -20.54 -7.81 12.22
CA HIS A 47 -20.13 -6.53 12.79
C HIS A 47 -19.89 -6.63 14.29
N ILE A 48 -18.80 -6.03 14.75
CA ILE A 48 -18.54 -5.75 16.16
C ILE A 48 -19.41 -4.57 16.56
N LYS A 49 -20.05 -4.63 17.72
CA LYS A 49 -20.94 -3.59 18.25
C LYS A 49 -20.57 -3.24 19.69
N LYS A 50 -20.96 -2.05 20.14
CA LYS A 50 -20.83 -1.64 21.55
C LYS A 50 -21.85 -2.32 22.48
N ASP A 51 -22.90 -2.89 21.90
CA ASP A 51 -23.94 -3.59 22.64
C ASP A 51 -23.37 -4.84 23.33
N LEU A 52 -23.55 -4.91 24.65
CA LEU A 52 -23.11 -6.03 25.49
C LEU A 52 -23.84 -7.35 25.17
N ASN A 53 -24.99 -7.27 24.47
CA ASN A 53 -25.76 -8.44 24.06
C ASN A 53 -25.50 -8.86 22.60
N ALA A 54 -24.58 -8.18 21.89
CA ALA A 54 -24.23 -8.55 20.53
C ALA A 54 -23.38 -9.84 20.50
N ASP A 55 -23.51 -10.63 19.44
CA ASP A 55 -22.65 -11.81 19.22
C ASP A 55 -21.16 -11.45 19.25
N PHE A 56 -20.82 -10.24 18.75
CA PHE A 56 -19.49 -9.67 18.74
C PHE A 56 -19.51 -8.30 19.43
N THR A 57 -19.17 -8.28 20.71
CA THR A 57 -19.10 -7.06 21.54
C THR A 57 -17.67 -6.51 21.58
N SER A 58 -17.52 -5.19 21.50
CA SER A 58 -16.22 -4.53 21.66
C SER A 58 -15.62 -4.81 23.04
N GLU A 59 -14.52 -5.56 23.06
CA GLU A 59 -13.78 -5.93 24.26
C GLU A 59 -12.27 -5.82 23.98
N LYS A 60 -11.53 -5.42 25.01
CA LYS A 60 -10.07 -5.42 24.98
C LYS A 60 -9.54 -6.86 24.92
N ASP A 61 -8.50 -7.09 24.12
CA ASP A 61 -7.81 -8.38 24.02
C ASP A 61 -8.66 -9.54 23.45
N ARG A 62 -9.88 -9.25 22.94
CA ARG A 62 -10.77 -10.24 22.29
C ARG A 62 -10.51 -10.41 20.79
N TYR A 63 -10.04 -9.35 20.12
CA TYR A 63 -9.92 -9.30 18.66
C TYR A 63 -8.46 -9.23 18.20
N HIS A 64 -8.20 -9.87 17.05
CA HIS A 64 -6.86 -9.93 16.46
C HIS A 64 -6.93 -9.73 14.94
N LEU A 65 -6.02 -8.93 14.40
CA LEU A 65 -5.89 -8.69 12.98
C LEU A 65 -4.78 -9.56 12.38
N PHE A 66 -5.12 -10.33 11.35
CA PHE A 66 -4.14 -11.03 10.50
C PHE A 66 -3.99 -10.27 9.19
N VAL A 67 -2.80 -9.72 8.93
CA VAL A 67 -2.59 -8.76 7.83
C VAL A 67 -1.34 -9.09 7.01
N SER A 68 -1.28 -8.56 5.79
CA SER A 68 -0.05 -8.47 4.99
C SER A 68 0.30 -7.01 4.77
N TRP A 69 1.57 -6.63 4.99
CA TRP A 69 2.07 -5.29 4.66
C TRP A 69 1.93 -4.96 3.16
N ALA A 70 1.99 -5.99 2.30
CA ALA A 70 1.84 -5.82 0.86
C ALA A 70 0.40 -5.49 0.45
N CYS A 71 -0.60 -5.93 1.22
CA CYS A 71 -2.01 -5.80 0.88
C CYS A 71 -2.54 -4.39 1.17
N PRO A 72 -3.02 -3.62 0.17
CA PRO A 72 -3.58 -2.29 0.41
C PRO A 72 -4.85 -2.33 1.27
N TRP A 73 -5.66 -3.37 1.14
CA TRP A 73 -6.91 -3.52 1.91
C TRP A 73 -6.63 -3.72 3.40
N ALA A 74 -5.67 -4.59 3.73
CA ALA A 74 -5.24 -4.82 5.11
C ALA A 74 -4.48 -3.59 5.67
N HIS A 75 -3.72 -2.88 4.84
CA HIS A 75 -3.00 -1.68 5.30
C HIS A 75 -3.97 -0.59 5.80
N ARG A 76 -5.20 -0.50 5.27
CA ARG A 76 -6.21 0.44 5.77
C ARG A 76 -6.52 0.21 7.25
N THR A 77 -6.67 -1.05 7.67
CA THR A 77 -6.99 -1.38 9.06
C THR A 77 -5.80 -1.14 9.98
N ILE A 78 -4.58 -1.35 9.49
CA ILE A 78 -3.37 -1.02 10.25
C ILE A 78 -3.27 0.49 10.49
N ILE A 79 -3.54 1.31 9.46
CA ILE A 79 -3.53 2.77 9.59
C ILE A 79 -4.56 3.22 10.62
N VAL A 80 -5.82 2.75 10.52
CA VAL A 80 -6.86 3.17 11.46
C VAL A 80 -6.56 2.67 12.88
N ARG A 81 -6.07 1.43 13.04
CA ARG A 81 -5.63 0.89 14.33
C ARG A 81 -4.58 1.80 14.99
N ALA A 82 -3.57 2.24 14.23
CA ALA A 82 -2.53 3.12 14.75
C ALA A 82 -3.03 4.54 15.02
N LEU A 83 -3.82 5.12 14.11
CA LEU A 83 -4.34 6.48 14.28
C LEU A 83 -5.25 6.60 15.50
N LYS A 84 -6.07 5.56 15.77
CA LYS A 84 -6.98 5.47 16.91
C LYS A 84 -6.30 5.06 18.23
N GLY A 85 -5.05 4.59 18.22
CA GLY A 85 -4.38 4.15 19.45
C GLY A 85 -4.84 2.76 19.93
N LEU A 86 -5.22 1.87 19.02
CA LEU A 86 -5.77 0.53 19.31
C LEU A 86 -4.69 -0.55 19.47
N GLU A 87 -3.42 -0.18 19.59
CA GLU A 87 -2.31 -1.12 19.59
C GLU A 87 -2.35 -2.09 20.78
N ASN A 88 -2.83 -1.60 21.92
CA ASN A 88 -2.97 -2.35 23.17
C ASN A 88 -4.38 -2.95 23.35
N VAL A 89 -5.23 -2.86 22.33
CA VAL A 89 -6.63 -3.33 22.38
C VAL A 89 -6.84 -4.48 21.41
N ILE A 90 -6.26 -4.37 20.21
CA ILE A 90 -6.43 -5.32 19.12
C ILE A 90 -5.05 -5.85 18.72
N GLY A 91 -4.86 -7.16 18.85
CA GLY A 91 -3.62 -7.82 18.47
C GLY A 91 -3.39 -7.76 16.96
N LEU A 92 -2.13 -7.94 16.53
CA LEU A 92 -1.73 -7.89 15.13
C LEU A 92 -0.72 -8.99 14.83
N SER A 93 -1.02 -9.84 13.85
CA SER A 93 -0.09 -10.82 13.28
C SER A 93 0.08 -10.55 11.79
N VAL A 94 1.33 -10.53 11.33
CA VAL A 94 1.67 -10.22 9.95
C VAL A 94 2.14 -11.48 9.24
N VAL A 95 1.53 -11.78 8.08
CA VAL A 95 1.99 -12.83 7.18
C VAL A 95 3.26 -12.41 6.43
N ASP A 96 4.00 -13.39 5.92
CA ASP A 96 5.10 -13.21 4.99
C ASP A 96 4.64 -12.43 3.74
N TYR A 97 5.56 -11.70 3.11
CA TYR A 97 5.28 -10.94 1.89
C TYR A 97 5.07 -11.86 0.68
N PHE A 98 5.59 -13.09 0.72
CA PHE A 98 5.46 -14.05 -0.38
C PHE A 98 4.11 -14.79 -0.34
N LEU A 99 3.34 -14.66 -1.41
CA LEU A 99 2.12 -15.44 -1.63
C LEU A 99 2.45 -16.73 -2.39
N GLY A 100 2.59 -17.84 -1.65
CA GLY A 100 2.87 -19.16 -2.22
C GLY A 100 1.61 -19.90 -2.68
N GLU A 101 1.79 -21.14 -3.16
CA GLU A 101 0.69 -21.99 -3.63
C GLU A 101 -0.36 -22.30 -2.54
N LYS A 102 0.09 -22.39 -1.28
CA LYS A 102 -0.78 -22.55 -0.10
C LYS A 102 -1.33 -21.22 0.44
N GLY A 103 -1.10 -20.12 -0.28
CA GLY A 103 -1.49 -18.78 0.12
C GLY A 103 -0.47 -18.12 1.06
N TRP A 104 -0.96 -17.22 1.90
CA TRP A 104 -0.16 -16.45 2.84
C TRP A 104 0.35 -17.33 3.97
N SER A 105 1.64 -17.21 4.31
CA SER A 105 2.29 -18.00 5.36
C SER A 105 2.79 -17.12 6.52
N PHE A 106 3.05 -17.73 7.66
CA PHE A 106 3.65 -17.11 8.83
C PHE A 106 5.04 -17.72 9.07
N THR A 107 6.04 -16.87 9.17
CA THR A 107 7.43 -17.27 9.41
C THR A 107 8.02 -16.43 10.55
N PRO A 108 8.14 -16.95 11.78
CA PRO A 108 7.72 -18.29 12.24
C PRO A 108 6.18 -18.42 12.37
N PRO A 109 5.64 -19.65 12.56
CA PRO A 109 4.23 -19.86 12.86
C PRO A 109 3.74 -19.03 14.04
N VAL A 110 2.51 -18.53 13.95
CA VAL A 110 1.91 -17.65 14.98
C VAL A 110 0.90 -18.39 15.83
N GLU A 111 0.75 -17.95 17.08
CA GLU A 111 -0.33 -18.40 17.95
C GLU A 111 -1.68 -17.97 17.35
N ILE A 112 -2.67 -18.85 17.41
CA ILE A 112 -4.06 -18.52 17.08
C ILE A 112 -4.76 -18.16 18.40
N PRO A 113 -5.26 -16.93 18.58
CA PRO A 113 -5.97 -16.55 19.79
C PRO A 113 -7.12 -17.54 20.07
N GLY A 114 -7.12 -18.13 21.28
CA GLY A 114 -8.14 -19.10 21.70
C GLY A 114 -7.92 -20.54 21.20
N SER A 115 -6.78 -20.86 20.60
CA SER A 115 -6.40 -22.23 20.20
C SER A 115 -5.12 -22.70 20.87
N SER A 116 -4.97 -24.01 21.04
CA SER A 116 -3.69 -24.64 21.42
C SER A 116 -2.76 -24.90 20.23
N GLU A 117 -3.25 -24.68 19.00
CA GLU A 117 -2.50 -24.88 17.76
C GLU A 117 -1.91 -23.58 17.21
N LYS A 118 -0.77 -23.70 16.51
CA LYS A 118 -0.13 -22.60 15.79
C LYS A 118 -0.51 -22.63 14.31
N ALA A 119 -0.74 -21.46 13.74
CA ALA A 119 -0.98 -21.30 12.31
C ALA A 119 0.35 -21.10 11.56
N GLN A 120 0.58 -21.92 10.53
CA GLN A 120 1.67 -21.70 9.58
C GLN A 120 1.18 -20.96 8.33
N HIS A 121 -0.10 -21.08 8.00
CA HIS A 121 -0.74 -20.38 6.89
C HIS A 121 -1.97 -19.64 7.36
N LEU A 122 -2.33 -18.58 6.64
CA LEU A 122 -3.56 -17.85 6.90
C LEU A 122 -4.79 -18.77 6.73
N SER A 123 -4.73 -19.73 5.81
CA SER A 123 -5.77 -20.75 5.64
C SER A 123 -5.99 -21.59 6.90
N ASP A 124 -4.96 -21.79 7.72
CA ASP A 124 -5.02 -22.57 8.97
C ASP A 124 -6.01 -21.95 9.96
N ILE A 125 -6.13 -20.61 9.92
CA ILE A 125 -7.06 -19.82 10.75
C ILE A 125 -8.46 -19.80 10.14
N TYR A 126 -8.55 -19.81 8.81
CA TYR A 126 -9.81 -19.67 8.07
C TYR A 126 -10.41 -20.99 7.57
N PHE A 127 -10.03 -22.17 8.11
CA PHE A 127 -10.51 -23.49 7.67
C PHE A 127 -12.03 -23.68 7.89
N LYS A 128 -12.80 -23.08 6.97
CA LYS A 128 -14.21 -23.29 6.57
C LYS A 128 -14.76 -22.10 5.79
N ALA A 129 -14.00 -21.01 5.64
CA ALA A 129 -14.55 -19.80 5.06
C ALA A 129 -13.74 -19.25 3.89
N ASN A 130 -14.49 -19.04 2.82
CA ASN A 130 -14.02 -18.58 1.53
C ASN A 130 -13.41 -17.17 1.66
N SER A 131 -12.08 -17.10 1.49
CA SER A 131 -11.18 -16.05 1.98
C SER A 131 -11.07 -14.86 1.01
N HIS A 132 -12.13 -14.08 0.89
CA HIS A 132 -12.07 -12.77 0.27
C HIS A 132 -12.36 -11.73 1.33
N TYR A 133 -11.60 -10.64 1.32
CA TYR A 133 -11.59 -9.64 2.37
C TYR A 133 -11.77 -8.25 1.77
N GLU A 134 -12.64 -7.46 2.39
CA GLU A 134 -12.80 -6.05 2.07
C GLU A 134 -12.55 -5.22 3.34
N GLY A 135 -11.51 -4.39 3.32
CA GLY A 135 -11.10 -3.66 4.54
C GLY A 135 -11.99 -2.48 4.92
N SER A 136 -12.98 -2.12 4.10
CA SER A 136 -13.86 -0.95 4.28
C SER A 136 -14.76 -1.07 5.52
N GLU A 137 -15.38 -2.21 5.75
CA GLU A 137 -16.25 -2.43 6.90
C GLU A 137 -15.46 -2.46 8.21
N ILE A 138 -14.25 -3.00 8.17
CA ILE A 138 -13.39 -3.11 9.36
C ILE A 138 -12.83 -1.76 9.76
N ILE A 139 -12.40 -0.92 8.81
CA ILE A 139 -11.98 0.43 9.19
C ILE A 139 -13.11 1.23 9.85
N ARG A 140 -14.37 1.02 9.45
CA ARG A 140 -15.52 1.63 10.11
C ARG A 140 -15.72 1.09 11.52
N MET A 141 -15.62 -0.23 11.72
CA MET A 141 -15.70 -0.81 13.06
C MET A 141 -14.56 -0.35 14.00
N LEU A 142 -13.34 -0.21 13.46
CA LEU A 142 -12.21 0.33 14.23
C LEU A 142 -12.35 1.83 14.52
N ASN A 143 -13.19 2.54 13.76
CA ASN A 143 -13.33 3.98 13.87
C ASN A 143 -14.11 4.41 15.12
N ASP A 144 -15.11 3.64 15.56
CA ASP A 144 -16.04 4.06 16.64
C ASP A 144 -16.28 3.02 17.73
N VAL A 145 -16.34 1.73 17.39
CA VAL A 145 -16.83 0.69 18.33
C VAL A 145 -15.87 0.50 19.50
N PHE A 146 -14.58 0.80 19.33
CA PHE A 146 -13.56 0.65 20.37
C PHE A 146 -13.20 1.95 21.10
N ASP A 147 -13.98 3.03 20.94
CA ASP A 147 -13.68 4.35 21.53
C ASP A 147 -13.58 4.35 23.06
N ASP A 148 -14.11 3.33 23.72
CA ASP A 148 -14.06 3.22 25.18
C ASP A 148 -12.69 2.71 25.66
N PHE A 149 -11.86 2.17 24.74
CA PHE A 149 -10.55 1.57 25.02
C PHE A 149 -9.36 2.37 24.47
N ILE A 150 -9.61 3.48 23.78
CA ILE A 150 -8.55 4.32 23.20
C ILE A 150 -8.05 5.37 24.20
N PRO A 151 -6.84 5.91 24.00
CA PRO A 151 -6.32 7.02 24.81
C PRO A 151 -7.23 8.26 24.77
N GLU A 152 -7.29 9.01 25.88
CA GLU A 152 -8.15 10.21 26.01
C GLU A 152 -7.89 11.24 24.91
N GLU A 153 -6.63 11.46 24.53
CA GLU A 153 -6.24 12.39 23.47
C GLU A 153 -6.72 11.98 22.06
N LYS A 154 -7.16 10.73 21.90
CA LYS A 154 -7.71 10.19 20.66
C LYS A 154 -9.24 10.16 20.66
N LYS A 155 -9.90 10.40 21.80
CA LYS A 155 -11.36 10.42 21.87
C LYS A 155 -11.94 11.55 21.02
N GLY A 156 -13.06 11.25 20.34
CA GLY A 156 -13.69 12.16 19.38
C GLY A 156 -13.00 12.20 18.00
N LEU A 157 -11.84 11.56 17.81
CA LEU A 157 -11.24 11.38 16.50
C LEU A 157 -12.10 10.43 15.66
N THR A 158 -12.63 10.92 14.54
CA THR A 158 -13.41 10.12 13.58
C THR A 158 -12.97 10.39 12.16
N PHE A 159 -12.91 9.33 11.36
CA PHE A 159 -12.61 9.38 9.93
C PHE A 159 -13.89 9.26 9.07
N TYR A 160 -15.06 9.13 9.71
CA TYR A 160 -16.37 9.01 9.05
C TYR A 160 -17.44 9.85 9.78
N PRO A 161 -17.27 11.19 9.84
CA PRO A 161 -18.19 12.08 10.54
C PRO A 161 -19.54 12.20 9.82
N GLU A 162 -20.62 12.33 10.60
CA GLU A 162 -22.00 12.23 10.10
C GLU A 162 -22.32 13.23 8.99
N ASN A 163 -21.84 14.47 9.14
CA ASN A 163 -22.10 15.56 8.20
C ASN A 163 -21.36 15.41 6.85
N LEU A 164 -20.40 14.49 6.73
CA LEU A 164 -19.64 14.24 5.50
C LEU A 164 -19.88 12.84 4.91
N ARG A 165 -20.68 11.98 5.56
CA ARG A 165 -20.85 10.57 5.15
C ARG A 165 -21.22 10.42 3.67
N SER A 166 -22.22 11.17 3.19
CA SER A 166 -22.64 11.11 1.79
C SER A 166 -21.48 11.42 0.82
N GLN A 167 -20.71 12.48 1.09
CA GLN A 167 -19.59 12.86 0.23
C GLN A 167 -18.45 11.83 0.29
N ILE A 168 -18.21 11.24 1.47
CA ILE A 168 -17.24 10.17 1.67
C ILE A 168 -17.67 8.90 0.92
N ASP A 169 -18.94 8.53 0.98
CA ASP A 169 -19.48 7.35 0.32
C ASP A 169 -19.43 7.51 -1.21
N ASP A 170 -19.85 8.67 -1.72
CA ASP A 170 -19.80 9.00 -3.14
C ASP A 170 -18.37 8.92 -3.67
N ILE A 171 -17.39 9.50 -2.95
CA ILE A 171 -16.01 9.46 -3.41
C ILE A 171 -15.41 8.05 -3.32
N ASN A 172 -15.75 7.32 -2.26
CA ASN A 172 -15.27 5.97 -2.04
C ASN A 172 -15.75 4.99 -3.10
N GLU A 173 -16.95 5.17 -3.63
CA GLU A 173 -17.52 4.31 -4.65
C GLU A 173 -16.69 4.34 -5.94
N TRP A 174 -16.51 5.52 -6.54
CA TRP A 174 -15.75 5.62 -7.78
C TRP A 174 -14.25 5.41 -7.56
N VAL A 175 -13.66 5.91 -6.45
CA VAL A 175 -12.24 5.65 -6.15
C VAL A 175 -11.99 4.17 -5.97
N TYR A 176 -12.91 3.43 -5.34
CA TYR A 176 -12.79 1.98 -5.26
C TYR A 176 -12.83 1.34 -6.65
N ASP A 177 -13.85 1.65 -7.45
CA ASP A 177 -14.07 0.96 -8.72
C ASP A 177 -12.97 1.23 -9.75
N THR A 178 -12.56 2.49 -9.90
CA THR A 178 -11.68 2.95 -10.98
C THR A 178 -10.24 3.14 -10.55
N VAL A 179 -9.94 3.27 -9.26
CA VAL A 179 -8.56 3.46 -8.76
C VAL A 179 -8.09 2.27 -7.94
N ASN A 180 -8.68 2.04 -6.76
CA ASN A 180 -8.21 0.98 -5.86
C ASN A 180 -8.32 -0.41 -6.50
N ASN A 181 -9.45 -0.69 -7.13
CA ASN A 181 -9.69 -1.93 -7.87
C ASN A 181 -9.28 -1.77 -9.34
N GLY A 182 -9.33 -0.56 -9.90
CA GLY A 182 -8.94 -0.29 -11.29
C GLY A 182 -7.51 -0.69 -11.62
N VAL A 183 -6.55 -0.46 -10.71
CA VAL A 183 -5.17 -0.94 -10.90
C VAL A 183 -5.08 -2.48 -10.98
N TYR A 184 -5.94 -3.21 -10.26
CA TYR A 184 -6.02 -4.68 -10.38
C TYR A 184 -6.74 -5.10 -11.66
N LYS A 185 -7.80 -4.39 -12.07
CA LYS A 185 -8.49 -4.64 -13.34
C LYS A 185 -7.55 -4.49 -14.53
N CYS A 186 -6.66 -3.49 -14.50
CA CYS A 186 -5.60 -3.34 -15.50
C CYS A 186 -4.50 -4.39 -15.32
N GLY A 187 -3.99 -4.54 -14.10
CA GLY A 187 -2.84 -5.40 -13.77
C GLY A 187 -3.05 -6.88 -14.03
N PHE A 188 -4.29 -7.36 -13.89
CA PHE A 188 -4.65 -8.76 -14.09
C PHE A 188 -5.42 -9.01 -15.38
N ALA A 189 -5.59 -7.99 -16.24
CA ALA A 189 -6.16 -8.21 -17.56
C ALA A 189 -5.27 -9.16 -18.37
N THR A 190 -5.88 -10.15 -19.02
CA THR A 190 -5.16 -11.07 -19.92
C THR A 190 -5.46 -10.81 -21.40
N THR A 191 -6.33 -9.84 -21.71
CA THR A 191 -6.63 -9.37 -23.06
C THR A 191 -6.44 -7.85 -23.15
N GLN A 192 -6.04 -7.37 -24.34
CA GLN A 192 -5.88 -5.93 -24.58
C GLN A 192 -7.20 -5.18 -24.40
N ALA A 193 -8.33 -5.76 -24.84
CA ALA A 193 -9.64 -5.14 -24.67
C ALA A 193 -10.02 -4.96 -23.20
N ALA A 194 -9.75 -5.95 -22.33
CA ALA A 194 -9.99 -5.84 -20.89
C ALA A 194 -9.08 -4.78 -20.24
N TYR A 195 -7.84 -4.67 -20.70
CA TYR A 195 -6.92 -3.63 -20.24
C TYR A 195 -7.39 -2.22 -20.66
N ASP A 196 -7.68 -2.01 -21.96
CA ASP A 196 -8.08 -0.71 -22.52
C ASP A 196 -9.39 -0.19 -21.91
N LYS A 197 -10.31 -1.11 -21.59
CA LYS A 197 -11.56 -0.80 -20.89
C LYS A 197 -11.33 -0.15 -19.52
N ASN A 198 -10.26 -0.50 -18.82
CA ASN A 198 -10.03 -0.09 -17.43
C ASN A 198 -8.94 0.98 -17.28
N ILE A 199 -7.99 1.05 -18.20
CA ILE A 199 -6.88 1.99 -18.11
C ILE A 199 -7.33 3.45 -18.27
N THR A 200 -8.26 3.71 -19.18
CA THR A 200 -8.79 5.06 -19.43
C THR A 200 -9.58 5.59 -18.22
N PRO A 201 -10.55 4.83 -17.65
CA PRO A 201 -11.22 5.23 -16.41
C PRO A 201 -10.27 5.46 -15.23
N LEU A 202 -9.21 4.65 -15.10
CA LEU A 202 -8.19 4.83 -14.06
C LEU A 202 -7.52 6.20 -14.18
N PHE A 203 -6.99 6.55 -15.36
CA PHE A 203 -6.33 7.85 -15.55
C PHE A 203 -7.29 9.03 -15.41
N ASN A 204 -8.51 8.94 -15.96
CA ASN A 204 -9.52 9.98 -15.78
C ASN A 204 -9.84 10.22 -14.29
N SER A 205 -9.85 9.15 -13.50
CA SER A 205 -10.09 9.23 -12.06
C SER A 205 -8.90 9.81 -11.31
N LEU A 206 -7.67 9.51 -11.72
CA LEU A 206 -6.46 10.14 -11.18
C LEU A 206 -6.43 11.64 -11.48
N ASP A 207 -6.82 12.06 -12.69
CA ASP A 207 -6.92 13.48 -13.05
C ASP A 207 -8.00 14.20 -12.24
N LYS A 208 -9.15 13.55 -12.00
CA LYS A 208 -10.21 14.06 -11.12
C LYS A 208 -9.75 14.21 -9.67
N LEU A 209 -9.03 13.21 -9.15
CA LEU A 209 -8.43 13.26 -7.80
C LEU A 209 -7.43 14.42 -7.69
N GLU A 210 -6.61 14.60 -8.71
CA GLU A 210 -5.65 15.68 -8.78
C GLU A 210 -6.33 17.06 -8.76
N GLU A 211 -7.43 17.22 -9.51
CA GLU A 211 -8.20 18.46 -9.48
C GLU A 211 -8.74 18.77 -8.08
N ILE A 212 -9.31 17.77 -7.39
CA ILE A 212 -9.83 17.91 -6.02
C ILE A 212 -8.70 18.34 -5.07
N LEU A 213 -7.57 17.63 -5.11
CA LEU A 213 -6.46 17.79 -4.17
C LEU A 213 -5.58 19.01 -4.50
N SER A 214 -5.69 19.56 -5.70
CA SER A 214 -5.08 20.85 -6.03
C SER A 214 -5.76 22.04 -5.33
N LYS A 215 -7.00 21.86 -4.89
CA LYS A 215 -7.84 22.90 -4.25
C LYS A 215 -8.05 22.63 -2.76
N ASN A 216 -7.92 21.39 -2.32
CA ASN A 216 -8.24 20.95 -0.97
C ASN A 216 -7.08 20.14 -0.37
N LYS A 217 -6.94 20.21 0.95
CA LYS A 217 -5.93 19.41 1.68
C LYS A 217 -6.24 17.91 1.67
N PHE A 218 -7.53 17.57 1.67
CA PHE A 218 -8.04 16.21 1.72
C PHE A 218 -9.15 16.03 0.68
N LEU A 219 -9.57 14.78 0.47
CA LEU A 219 -10.56 14.43 -0.53
C LEU A 219 -11.95 14.97 -0.24
N VAL A 220 -12.33 15.02 1.03
CA VAL A 220 -13.66 15.46 1.47
C VAL A 220 -13.51 16.45 2.63
N GLY A 221 -13.96 17.68 2.41
CA GLY A 221 -13.78 18.77 3.37
C GLY A 221 -12.30 19.12 3.62
N ASN A 222 -12.02 19.66 4.80
CA ASN A 222 -10.67 20.06 5.22
C ASN A 222 -10.09 19.17 6.34
N ILE A 223 -10.59 17.94 6.46
CA ILE A 223 -10.18 16.98 7.49
C ILE A 223 -9.81 15.64 6.86
N LEU A 224 -8.96 14.86 7.56
CA LEU A 224 -8.62 13.50 7.14
C LEU A 224 -9.83 12.58 7.33
N THR A 225 -10.21 11.85 6.29
CA THR A 225 -11.34 10.91 6.30
C THR A 225 -10.91 9.52 5.86
N GLU A 226 -11.82 8.54 5.98
CA GLU A 226 -11.57 7.18 5.47
C GLU A 226 -11.34 7.15 3.95
N ALA A 227 -11.86 8.14 3.20
CA ALA A 227 -11.60 8.24 1.76
C ALA A 227 -10.12 8.45 1.47
N ASP A 228 -9.46 9.34 2.23
CA ASP A 228 -8.03 9.61 2.09
C ASP A 228 -7.21 8.37 2.42
N ILE A 229 -7.55 7.66 3.50
CA ILE A 229 -6.89 6.41 3.92
C ILE A 229 -7.04 5.34 2.83
N ARG A 230 -8.25 5.19 2.27
CA ARG A 230 -8.56 4.23 1.21
C ARG A 230 -7.80 4.53 -0.07
N LEU A 231 -7.70 5.80 -0.46
CA LEU A 231 -6.92 6.22 -1.62
C LEU A 231 -5.42 6.03 -1.40
N TRP A 232 -4.91 6.50 -0.26
CA TRP A 232 -3.49 6.52 0.08
C TRP A 232 -2.86 5.13 -0.07
N THR A 233 -3.56 4.10 0.41
CA THR A 233 -3.07 2.71 0.35
C THR A 233 -2.84 2.21 -1.07
N THR A 234 -3.52 2.75 -2.07
CA THR A 234 -3.24 2.46 -3.49
C THR A 234 -2.12 3.35 -4.02
N ILE A 235 -2.16 4.66 -3.76
CA ILE A 235 -1.20 5.61 -4.34
C ILE A 235 0.24 5.33 -3.90
N ILE A 236 0.47 5.00 -2.63
CA ILE A 236 1.83 4.71 -2.12
C ILE A 236 2.46 3.50 -2.84
N ARG A 237 1.64 2.58 -3.35
CA ARG A 237 2.08 1.34 -4.01
C ARG A 237 2.31 1.52 -5.51
N HIS A 238 1.86 2.63 -6.09
CA HIS A 238 1.91 2.88 -7.53
C HIS A 238 3.35 2.95 -8.08
N LYS A 239 4.33 3.36 -7.26
CA LYS A 239 5.76 3.33 -7.63
C LYS A 239 6.47 2.00 -7.33
N GLN A 240 6.04 1.28 -6.29
CA GLN A 240 6.86 0.24 -5.65
C GLN A 240 6.46 -1.19 -6.06
N ILE A 241 5.22 -1.40 -6.52
CA ILE A 241 4.70 -2.74 -6.92
C ILE A 241 4.49 -2.81 -8.44
N ASN A 242 5.43 -2.28 -9.22
CA ASN A 242 5.40 -2.47 -10.68
C ASN A 242 6.68 -3.11 -11.24
N PRO A 243 7.14 -4.27 -10.71
CA PRO A 243 8.23 -5.03 -11.33
C PRO A 243 7.80 -5.71 -12.66
N THR A 244 6.51 -5.70 -12.99
CA THR A 244 5.93 -6.37 -14.16
C THR A 244 5.61 -5.43 -15.34
N GLY A 245 5.71 -4.11 -15.19
CA GLY A 245 5.52 -3.16 -16.29
C GLY A 245 4.09 -3.06 -16.86
N ILE A 246 3.06 -3.41 -16.09
CA ILE A 246 1.70 -3.64 -16.62
C ILE A 246 0.90 -2.35 -16.85
N VAL A 247 1.33 -1.21 -16.30
CA VAL A 247 0.72 0.11 -16.59
C VAL A 247 1.81 1.07 -17.06
N PRO A 248 1.76 1.56 -18.33
CA PRO A 248 2.70 2.56 -18.83
C PRO A 248 2.58 3.84 -18.01
N ILE A 249 3.71 4.31 -17.51
CA ILE A 249 3.84 5.64 -16.91
C ILE A 249 3.72 6.66 -18.04
N ARG A 250 2.54 7.26 -18.22
CA ARG A 250 2.45 8.51 -18.98
C ARG A 250 3.05 9.61 -18.10
N ASN A 251 4.27 10.05 -18.45
CA ASN A 251 4.99 11.16 -17.84
C ASN A 251 4.29 12.52 -18.08
N GLY A 252 3.06 12.66 -17.58
CA GLY A 252 2.27 13.89 -17.63
C GLY A 252 2.47 14.76 -16.38
N PRO A 253 2.28 16.09 -16.46
CA PRO A 253 2.44 17.02 -15.34
C PRO A 253 1.60 16.71 -14.08
N GLY A 254 0.52 15.92 -14.20
CA GLY A 254 -0.38 15.56 -13.09
C GLY A 254 0.18 14.55 -12.09
N GLN A 255 1.08 13.64 -12.48
CA GLN A 255 1.64 12.63 -11.57
C GLN A 255 2.67 13.18 -10.56
N LYS A 256 3.21 14.39 -10.80
CA LYS A 256 4.13 15.05 -9.86
C LYS A 256 3.44 15.48 -8.57
N LYS A 257 2.13 15.72 -8.62
CA LYS A 257 1.34 16.24 -7.49
C LYS A 257 0.76 15.13 -6.59
N LEU A 258 0.41 13.96 -7.12
CA LEU A 258 0.08 12.76 -6.32
C LEU A 258 1.25 12.26 -5.45
N ILE A 259 2.49 12.39 -5.95
CA ILE A 259 3.71 12.09 -5.17
C ILE A 259 3.99 13.19 -4.15
N ALA A 260 3.76 14.47 -4.50
CA ALA A 260 3.89 15.58 -3.56
C ALA A 260 2.86 15.52 -2.43
N LEU A 261 1.62 15.13 -2.71
CA LEU A 261 0.55 14.96 -1.72
C LEU A 261 0.78 13.73 -0.83
N ALA A 262 1.20 12.59 -1.40
CA ALA A 262 1.60 11.43 -0.62
C ALA A 262 2.84 11.70 0.27
N ARG A 263 3.71 12.65 -0.11
CA ARG A 263 4.87 13.13 0.68
C ARG A 263 4.47 14.17 1.73
N ALA A 264 3.55 15.08 1.42
CA ALA A 264 3.10 16.17 2.29
C ALA A 264 2.11 15.72 3.38
N LEU A 265 1.31 14.68 3.12
CA LEU A 265 0.34 14.16 4.09
C LEU A 265 0.97 13.28 5.19
N ILE A 266 2.23 12.83 5.04
CA ILE A 266 2.86 11.90 6.00
C ILE A 266 3.83 12.60 6.97
N ARG A 267 4.58 13.64 6.60
CA ARG A 267 5.81 13.97 7.36
C ARG A 267 6.09 15.44 7.59
N LYS A 268 5.56 16.01 8.68
CA LYS A 268 6.42 16.83 9.54
C LYS A 268 7.46 15.92 10.23
N SER A 269 8.34 15.28 9.47
CA SER A 269 9.41 14.46 10.05
C SER A 269 10.67 15.29 10.11
N ASN A 270 11.20 15.42 11.34
CA ASN A 270 12.47 16.09 11.60
C ASN A 270 13.67 15.31 11.03
N LEU A 271 13.46 14.10 10.52
CA LEU A 271 14.48 13.24 9.90
C LEU A 271 13.91 12.58 8.64
N ILE A 272 14.63 12.74 7.53
CA ILE A 272 14.29 12.22 6.21
C ILE A 272 15.47 11.42 5.73
N ILE A 273 15.26 10.13 5.44
CA ILE A 273 16.29 9.25 4.89
C ILE A 273 15.98 9.02 3.41
N ILE A 274 16.93 9.35 2.53
CA ILE A 274 16.83 9.17 1.08
C ILE A 274 17.89 8.15 0.66
N ASP A 275 17.43 6.94 0.34
CA ASP A 275 18.30 5.88 -0.19
C ASP A 275 18.25 5.86 -1.72
N GLU A 276 19.38 6.21 -2.36
CA GLU A 276 19.67 6.02 -3.78
C GLU A 276 18.60 6.52 -4.79
N ALA A 277 17.76 7.48 -4.39
CA ALA A 277 16.54 7.83 -5.14
C ALA A 277 16.77 8.47 -6.53
N MET A 278 18.00 8.91 -6.86
CA MET A 278 18.34 9.60 -8.11
C MET A 278 19.37 8.88 -8.98
N ALA A 279 19.79 7.65 -8.64
CA ALA A 279 20.84 6.94 -9.40
C ALA A 279 20.46 6.66 -10.87
N SER A 280 19.17 6.68 -11.21
CA SER A 280 18.64 6.45 -12.57
C SER A 280 18.19 7.73 -13.30
N VAL A 281 18.49 8.92 -12.78
CA VAL A 281 18.02 10.21 -13.32
C VAL A 281 19.20 10.98 -13.97
N ASP A 282 18.89 11.72 -15.05
CA ASP A 282 19.87 12.57 -15.75
C ASP A 282 20.29 13.78 -14.89
N PHE A 283 21.47 14.36 -15.17
CA PHE A 283 22.06 15.40 -14.33
C PHE A 283 21.22 16.68 -14.19
N LYS A 284 20.45 17.05 -15.21
CA LYS A 284 19.64 18.27 -15.18
C LYS A 284 18.41 18.06 -14.29
N THR A 285 17.78 16.89 -14.41
CA THR A 285 16.64 16.52 -13.59
C THR A 285 17.05 16.25 -12.14
N ASP A 286 18.22 15.64 -11.90
CA ASP A 286 18.78 15.45 -10.56
C ASP A 286 18.96 16.78 -9.83
N GLY A 287 19.58 17.79 -10.47
CA GLY A 287 19.75 19.12 -9.88
C GLY A 287 18.43 19.82 -9.53
N LEU A 288 17.39 19.66 -10.35
CA LEU A 288 16.05 20.20 -10.05
C LEU A 288 15.41 19.48 -8.85
N ILE A 289 15.55 18.16 -8.77
CA ILE A 289 15.02 17.37 -7.66
C ILE A 289 15.74 17.73 -6.36
N GLN A 290 17.07 17.86 -6.39
CA GLN A 290 17.86 18.30 -5.24
C GLN A 290 17.44 19.70 -4.77
N GLY A 291 17.29 20.66 -5.69
CA GLY A 291 16.84 22.01 -5.35
C GLY A 291 15.47 22.04 -4.66
N ILE A 292 14.52 21.23 -5.15
CA ILE A 292 13.20 21.08 -4.53
C ILE A 292 13.32 20.42 -3.14
N ILE A 293 14.19 19.42 -2.98
CA ILE A 293 14.40 18.76 -1.69
C ILE A 293 14.99 19.73 -0.67
N CYS A 294 16.04 20.46 -1.01
CA CYS A 294 16.66 21.43 -0.10
C CYS A 294 15.69 22.58 0.26
N GLN A 295 14.85 23.02 -0.69
CA GLN A 295 13.88 24.08 -0.44
C GLN A 295 12.70 23.61 0.42
N GLU A 296 12.14 22.43 0.15
CA GLU A 296 10.93 21.94 0.82
C GLU A 296 11.22 21.30 2.18
N PHE A 297 12.46 20.89 2.43
CA PHE A 297 12.89 20.22 3.66
C PHE A 297 13.99 20.97 4.41
N SER A 298 14.04 22.31 4.26
CA SER A 298 15.02 23.17 4.95
C SER A 298 15.02 23.00 6.48
N ASP A 299 13.88 22.58 7.05
CA ASP A 299 13.67 22.49 8.49
C ASP A 299 13.80 21.03 9.02
N ALA A 300 14.30 20.10 8.21
CA ALA A 300 14.44 18.68 8.56
C ALA A 300 15.88 18.16 8.35
N ILE A 301 16.29 17.21 9.19
CA ILE A 301 17.56 16.50 9.02
C ILE A 301 17.45 15.57 7.81
N LEU A 302 18.31 15.75 6.82
CA LEU A 302 18.33 14.95 5.59
C LEU A 302 19.53 13.99 5.59
N LEU A 303 19.27 12.69 5.70
CA LEU A 303 20.29 11.64 5.57
C LEU A 303 20.16 11.00 4.18
N CYS A 304 21.11 11.27 3.29
CA CYS A 304 21.11 10.67 1.94
C CYS A 304 22.23 9.64 1.78
N ILE A 305 21.87 8.47 1.28
CA ILE A 305 22.82 7.45 0.82
C ILE A 305 22.99 7.65 -0.69
N ALA A 306 24.20 8.04 -1.09
CA ALA A 306 24.49 8.41 -2.47
C ALA A 306 25.77 7.72 -2.98
N HIS A 307 25.71 7.32 -4.25
CA HIS A 307 26.83 6.72 -4.98
C HIS A 307 27.49 7.70 -5.96
N ARG A 308 26.96 8.93 -6.08
CA ARG A 308 27.45 10.00 -6.95
C ARG A 308 27.93 11.16 -6.10
N LEU A 309 29.18 11.57 -6.30
CA LEU A 309 29.80 12.66 -5.53
C LEU A 309 28.96 13.95 -5.61
N ARG A 310 28.43 14.29 -6.78
CA ARG A 310 27.63 15.50 -7.01
C ARG A 310 26.33 15.56 -6.19
N THR A 311 25.78 14.41 -5.82
CA THR A 311 24.57 14.32 -4.99
C THR A 311 24.84 14.79 -3.56
N VAL A 312 26.07 14.66 -3.06
CA VAL A 312 26.46 15.00 -1.68
C VAL A 312 27.22 16.32 -1.56
N VAL A 313 27.52 17.00 -2.68
CA VAL A 313 28.30 18.26 -2.68
C VAL A 313 27.61 19.38 -1.90
N ASP A 314 26.27 19.40 -1.91
CA ASP A 314 25.48 20.44 -1.24
C ASP A 314 24.99 20.02 0.16
N TYR A 315 25.52 18.91 0.71
CA TYR A 315 25.16 18.42 2.06
C TYR A 315 26.12 18.98 3.11
N ASP A 316 25.59 19.24 4.31
CA ASP A 316 26.37 19.81 5.42
C ASP A 316 27.40 18.82 5.99
N MET A 317 27.11 17.52 5.94
CA MET A 317 27.97 16.46 6.47
C MET A 317 28.04 15.28 5.50
N ILE A 318 29.25 14.76 5.28
CA ILE A 318 29.47 13.55 4.47
C ILE A 318 30.07 12.46 5.37
N LEU A 319 29.36 11.35 5.51
CA LEU A 319 29.78 10.19 6.30
C LEU A 319 30.25 9.04 5.40
N GLU A 320 31.30 8.34 5.81
CA GLU A 320 31.77 7.13 5.15
C GLU A 320 30.86 5.96 5.51
N ARG A 321 30.33 5.24 4.51
CA ARG A 321 29.26 4.24 4.73
C ARG A 321 29.67 3.08 5.65
N SER A 322 30.95 2.68 5.68
CA SER A 322 31.37 1.46 6.39
C SER A 322 31.71 1.70 7.87
N THR A 323 32.16 2.91 8.20
CA THR A 323 32.64 3.33 9.51
C THR A 323 31.74 4.39 10.16
N LEU A 324 30.90 5.05 9.36
CA LEU A 324 30.11 6.24 9.73
C LEU A 324 30.97 7.41 10.24
N ASN A 325 32.26 7.40 9.90
CA ASN A 325 33.16 8.50 10.20
C ASN A 325 32.87 9.70 9.30
N LEU A 326 32.98 10.90 9.85
CA LEU A 326 32.90 12.14 9.11
C LEU A 326 34.10 12.26 8.16
N VAL A 327 33.83 12.45 6.87
CA VAL A 327 34.84 12.51 5.81
C VAL A 327 35.02 13.94 5.29
N ALA A 328 33.98 14.77 5.40
CA ALA A 328 34.01 16.18 5.02
C ALA A 328 32.93 17.00 5.74
N GLU A 329 33.28 18.25 6.02
CA GLU A 329 32.41 19.35 6.49
C GLU A 329 32.25 20.40 5.36
N PRO A 330 31.26 21.31 5.41
CA PRO A 330 30.80 22.01 4.22
C PRO A 330 31.83 23.02 3.69
N ILE A 331 31.84 23.19 2.36
CA ILE A 331 32.70 24.16 1.65
C ILE A 331 32.14 25.59 1.76
N ARG A 332 30.93 25.79 2.30
CA ARG A 332 30.31 27.12 2.45
C ARG A 332 30.45 27.66 3.87
N PRO A 333 30.89 28.93 4.05
CA PRO A 333 30.83 29.59 5.34
C PRO A 333 29.36 29.78 5.74
N SER A 334 29.06 29.52 7.01
CA SER A 334 27.78 29.76 7.65
C SER A 334 27.26 31.17 7.33
N LEU A 335 26.07 31.26 6.72
CA LEU A 335 25.32 32.50 6.58
C LEU A 335 24.45 32.76 7.81
#